data_AF-A0A7Y4SLC0-F1
#
_entry.id   AF-A0A7Y4SLC0-F1
#
_cell.length_a   1.000
_cell.length_b   1.000
_cell.length_c   1.000
_cell.angle_alpha   90.00
_cell.angle_beta   90.00
_cell.angle_gamma   90.00
#
_symmetry.space_group_name_H-M   'P 1'
#
loop_
_entity.id
_entity.type
_entity.pdbx_description
1 polymer ?
#
loop_
_entity_poly.entity_id
_entity_poly.type
_entity_poly.pdbx_seq_one_letter_code
_entity_poly.pdbx_strand_id
1 'polypeptide(L)'
;MSKTGRNDLCTCGSGRKYKKCCESKDRSGGARSTIMMIAVGGALLAALAVGIASFTSERSGGATRVWSTAHGHYHDANGMEIP
;
A
#
# COMPACT_ATOMS: atom_id res chain seq x y z
N MET A 1 4.88 -32.35 -11.54
CA MET A 1 6.14 -32.36 -10.78
C MET A 1 5.95 -33.05 -9.45
N SER A 2 6.60 -34.17 -9.23
CA SER A 2 6.69 -34.83 -7.93
C SER A 2 7.49 -33.94 -6.97
N LYS A 3 6.87 -33.51 -5.86
CA LYS A 3 7.60 -32.86 -4.76
C LYS A 3 8.61 -33.86 -4.20
N THR A 4 9.89 -33.51 -4.16
CA THR A 4 10.92 -34.30 -3.49
C THR A 4 10.50 -34.54 -2.04
N GLY A 5 10.41 -35.80 -1.64
CA GLY A 5 10.02 -36.19 -0.29
C GLY A 5 11.08 -35.77 0.73
N ARG A 6 10.64 -35.47 1.95
CA ARG A 6 11.49 -34.91 3.01
C ARG A 6 12.71 -35.78 3.35
N ASN A 7 12.58 -37.10 3.23
CA ASN A 7 13.66 -38.05 3.49
C ASN A 7 14.46 -38.44 2.23
N ASP A 8 14.06 -38.01 1.04
CA ASP A 8 14.71 -38.37 -0.22
C ASP A 8 16.07 -37.66 -0.36
N LEU A 9 16.90 -38.15 -1.28
CA LEU A 9 18.14 -37.46 -1.63
C LEU A 9 17.82 -36.08 -2.21
N CYS A 10 18.59 -35.08 -1.78
CA CYS A 10 18.40 -33.71 -2.21
C CYS A 10 18.82 -33.55 -3.68
N THR A 11 17.95 -32.94 -4.49
CA THR A 11 18.16 -32.73 -5.93
C THR A 11 19.27 -31.72 -6.28
N CYS A 12 19.81 -31.02 -5.29
CA CYS A 12 20.92 -30.08 -5.47
C CYS A 12 22.30 -30.75 -5.62
N GLY A 13 22.35 -32.09 -5.61
CA GLY A 13 23.60 -32.85 -5.79
C GLY A 13 24.45 -33.02 -4.53
N SER A 14 23.96 -32.61 -3.36
CA SER A 14 24.73 -32.69 -2.11
C SER A 14 24.89 -34.10 -1.53
N GLY A 15 24.17 -35.10 -2.04
CA GLY A 15 24.14 -36.47 -1.51
C GLY A 15 23.47 -36.61 -0.14
N ARG A 16 22.93 -35.54 0.43
CA ARG A 16 22.27 -35.52 1.75
C ARG A 16 20.75 -35.66 1.61
N LYS A 17 20.06 -36.12 2.66
CA LYS A 17 18.58 -36.10 2.72
C LYS A 17 18.07 -34.66 2.59
N TYR A 18 17.00 -34.45 1.81
CA TYR A 18 16.41 -33.13 1.51
C TYR A 18 16.15 -32.31 2.78
N LYS A 19 15.62 -32.93 3.84
CA LYS A 19 15.39 -32.30 5.16
C LYS A 19 16.61 -31.75 5.88
N LYS A 20 17.79 -32.26 5.54
CA LYS A 20 19.05 -31.80 6.11
C LYS A 20 19.78 -30.85 5.16
N CYS A 21 19.27 -30.62 3.95
CA CYS A 21 19.91 -29.82 2.92
C CYS A 21 19.06 -28.62 2.51
N CYS A 22 18.28 -28.71 1.43
CA CYS A 22 17.57 -27.56 0.87
C CYS A 22 16.22 -27.26 1.54
N GLU A 23 15.66 -28.14 2.37
CA GLU A 23 14.33 -27.93 2.99
C GLU A 23 14.21 -26.56 3.71
N SER A 24 15.22 -26.15 4.49
CA SER A 24 15.22 -24.87 5.20
C SER A 24 15.33 -23.67 4.25
N LYS A 25 16.04 -23.83 3.13
CA LYS A 25 16.18 -22.81 2.08
C LYS A 25 14.89 -22.67 1.26
N ASP A 26 14.17 -23.76 1.05
CA ASP A 26 12.90 -23.75 0.31
C ASP A 26 11.76 -23.20 1.17
N ARG A 27 11.75 -23.51 2.48
CA ARG A 27 10.82 -22.89 3.45
C ARG A 27 10.99 -21.38 3.57
N SER A 28 12.20 -20.87 3.36
CA SER A 28 12.48 -19.41 3.38
C SER A 28 12.11 -18.71 2.06
N GLY A 29 11.75 -19.44 1.00
CA GLY A 29 11.22 -18.88 -0.24
C GLY A 29 9.89 -18.15 -0.07
N GLY A 30 9.05 -18.59 0.87
CA GLY A 30 7.75 -17.95 1.16
C GLY A 30 7.86 -16.65 1.96
N ALA A 31 8.79 -16.58 2.91
CA ALA A 31 8.96 -15.38 3.73
C ALA A 31 9.39 -14.16 2.90
N ARG A 32 10.25 -14.37 1.89
CA ARG A 32 10.66 -13.29 0.98
C ARG A 32 9.49 -12.76 0.14
N SER A 33 8.59 -13.63 -0.34
CA SER A 33 7.43 -13.17 -1.12
C SER A 33 6.41 -12.46 -0.24
N THR A 34 6.17 -12.93 0.98
CA THR A 34 5.28 -12.25 1.93
C THR A 34 5.81 -10.86 2.31
N ILE A 35 7.10 -10.73 2.60
CA ILE A 35 7.72 -9.43 2.91
C ILE A 35 7.62 -8.49 1.69
N MET A 36 7.86 -8.98 0.48
CA MET A 36 7.69 -8.18 -0.74
C MET A 36 6.24 -7.74 -0.95
N MET A 37 5.26 -8.62 -0.73
CA MET A 37 3.84 -8.27 -0.85
C MET A 37 3.41 -7.22 0.19
N ILE A 38 3.92 -7.31 1.43
CA ILE A 38 3.67 -6.31 2.47
C ILE A 38 4.33 -4.98 2.10
N ALA A 39 5.57 -4.99 1.61
CA ALA A 39 6.27 -3.77 1.21
C ALA A 39 5.58 -3.07 0.03
N VAL A 40 5.22 -3.81 -1.02
CA VAL A 40 4.50 -3.27 -2.18
C VAL A 40 3.10 -2.79 -1.77
N GLY A 41 2.35 -3.60 -1.02
CA GLY A 41 1.03 -3.22 -0.52
C GLY A 41 1.08 -1.98 0.38
N GLY A 42 2.04 -1.93 1.30
CA GLY A 42 2.28 -0.77 2.17
C GLY A 42 2.64 0.49 1.38
N ALA A 43 3.51 0.39 0.37
CA ALA A 43 3.86 1.50 -0.49
C ALA A 43 2.67 2.03 -1.30
N LEU A 44 1.83 1.14 -1.85
CA LEU A 44 0.61 1.52 -2.57
C LEU A 44 -0.41 2.21 -1.65
N LEU A 45 -0.61 1.69 -0.43
CA LEU A 45 -1.48 2.31 0.56
C LEU A 45 -0.97 3.69 1.00
N ALA A 46 0.34 3.84 1.21
CA ALA A 46 0.95 5.13 1.54
C ALA A 46 0.79 6.14 0.40
N ALA A 47 1.04 5.73 -0.85
CA ALA A 47 0.85 6.60 -2.03
C ALA A 47 -0.62 7.03 -2.20
N LEU A 48 -1.57 6.11 -1.99
CA LEU A 48 -3.00 6.44 -2.01
C LEU A 48 -3.37 7.43 -0.90
N ALA A 49 -2.87 7.22 0.32
CA ALA A 49 -3.12 8.12 1.45
C ALA A 49 -2.55 9.53 1.19
N VAL A 50 -1.34 9.63 0.65
CA VAL A 50 -0.74 10.91 0.24
C VAL A 50 -1.58 11.58 -0.85
N GLY A 51 -2.00 10.84 -1.88
CA GLY A 51 -2.85 11.36 -2.94
C GLY A 51 -4.16 11.94 -2.40
N ILE A 52 -4.86 11.19 -1.53
CA ILE A 52 -6.09 11.67 -0.88
C ILE A 52 -5.81 12.93 -0.06
N ALA A 53 -4.74 12.95 0.74
CA ALA A 53 -4.39 14.09 1.59
C ALA A 53 -4.11 15.37 0.77
N SER A 54 -3.51 15.25 -0.41
CA SER A 54 -3.29 16.38 -1.32
C SER A 54 -4.62 16.99 -1.79
N PHE A 55 -5.58 16.16 -2.23
CA PHE A 55 -6.90 16.64 -2.67
C PHE A 55 -7.77 17.19 -1.53
N THR A 56 -7.61 16.69 -0.31
CA THR A 56 -8.37 17.23 0.85
C THR A 56 -7.82 18.57 1.33
N SER A 57 -6.51 18.80 1.19
CA SER A 57 -5.88 20.06 1.61
C SER A 57 -6.39 21.26 0.80
N GLU A 58 -6.69 21.06 -0.49
CA GLU A 58 -7.29 22.10 -1.34
C GLU A 58 -8.72 22.46 -0.91
N ARG A 59 -9.49 21.49 -0.38
CA ARG A 59 -10.86 21.72 0.09
C ARG A 59 -10.96 22.42 1.44
N SER A 60 -9.97 22.29 2.31
CA SER A 60 -9.96 23.01 3.59
C SER A 60 -9.49 24.46 3.48
N GLY A 61 -8.80 24.85 2.39
CA GLY A 61 -8.34 26.22 2.17
C GLY A 61 -9.28 27.10 1.33
N GLY A 62 -10.17 26.50 0.53
CA GLY A 62 -11.14 27.23 -0.26
C GLY A 62 -12.41 27.49 0.53
N ALA A 63 -12.50 28.63 1.23
CA ALA A 63 -13.81 29.13 1.68
C ALA A 63 -14.68 29.28 0.42
N THR A 64 -15.65 28.39 0.23
CA THR A 64 -16.59 28.45 -0.89
C THR A 64 -17.23 29.83 -0.90
N ARG A 65 -16.89 30.65 -1.90
CA ARG A 65 -17.44 32.00 -2.06
C ARG A 65 -18.59 31.94 -3.05
N VAL A 66 -19.76 32.40 -2.62
CA VAL A 66 -20.95 32.47 -3.47
C VAL A 66 -21.33 33.94 -3.64
N TRP A 67 -21.44 34.39 -4.88
CA TRP A 67 -21.84 35.76 -5.21
C TRP A 67 -23.34 35.95 -4.98
N SER A 68 -23.73 36.98 -4.22
CA SER A 68 -25.14 37.36 -4.04
C SER A 68 -25.51 38.49 -5.00
N THR A 69 -26.41 38.20 -5.94
CA THR A 69 -26.94 39.21 -6.87
C THR A 69 -27.79 40.28 -6.19
N ALA A 70 -28.32 40.00 -4.99
CA ALA A 70 -29.15 40.94 -4.23
C ALA A 70 -28.34 42.00 -3.48
N HIS A 71 -27.16 41.63 -2.96
CA HIS A 71 -26.38 42.50 -2.06
C HIS A 71 -24.97 42.84 -2.57
N GLY A 72 -24.56 42.34 -3.74
CA GLY A 72 -23.33 42.75 -4.41
C GLY A 72 -22.04 42.34 -3.69
N HIS A 73 -22.11 41.33 -2.82
CA HIS A 73 -20.95 40.79 -2.09
C HIS A 73 -20.93 39.26 -2.13
N TYR A 74 -19.79 38.70 -1.72
CA TYR A 74 -19.62 37.27 -1.56
C TYR A 74 -20.02 36.83 -0.15
N HIS A 75 -20.57 35.62 -0.06
CA HIS A 75 -20.76 34.92 1.21
C HIS A 75 -19.90 33.67 1.29
N ASP A 76 -19.55 33.28 2.51
CA ASP A 76 -18.95 31.98 2.81
C ASP A 76 -20.00 30.85 2.89
N ALA A 77 -19.55 29.63 3.17
CA ALA A 77 -20.41 28.45 3.32
C ALA A 77 -21.44 28.54 4.46
N ASN A 78 -21.29 29.51 5.38
CA ASN A 78 -22.17 29.76 6.51
C ASN A 78 -23.10 30.97 6.28
N GLY A 79 -23.03 31.61 5.11
CA GLY A 79 -23.80 32.80 4.77
C GLY A 79 -23.22 34.10 5.33
N MET A 80 -22.02 34.09 5.89
CA MET A 80 -21.36 35.29 6.40
C MET A 80 -20.76 36.09 5.24
N GLU A 81 -20.96 37.41 5.26
CA GLU A 81 -20.35 38.33 4.29
C GLU A 81 -18.82 38.29 4.42
N ILE A 82 -18.15 38.21 3.28
CA ILE A 82 -16.70 38.24 3.16
C ILE A 82 -16.29 39.40 2.24
N PRO A 83 -15.18 40.10 2.56
CA PRO A 83 -14.71 41.25 1.79
C PRO A 83 -14.28 40.89 0.35
#